data_AF-E4UC70-F1
#
_entry.id   AF-E4UC70-F1
#
_cell.length_a   1.000
_cell.length_b   1.000
_cell.length_c   1.000
_cell.angle_alpha   90.00
_cell.angle_beta   90.00
_cell.angle_gamma   90.00
#
_symmetry.space_group_name_H-M   'P 1'
#
loop_
_entity.id
_entity.type
_entity.pdbx_description
1 polymer ?
#
loop_
_entity_poly.entity_id
_entity_poly.type
_entity_poly.pdbx_seq_one_letter_code
_entity_poly.pdbx_strand_id
1 'polypeptide(L)' 'MINIKLKTRVFEKKKGTSTEVVAYSPLGADAMLTIKVDIDGRINQDRQSSVEKFVIRAVYKLHSDDGLKDIV' A
#
# COMPACT_ATOMS: atom_id res chain seq x y z
N MET A 1 -9.22 -14.09 -6.98
CA MET A 1 -9.46 -12.96 -6.05
C MET A 1 -8.11 -12.56 -5.46
N ILE A 2 -7.70 -11.30 -5.58
CA ILE A 2 -6.38 -10.83 -5.11
C ILE A 2 -6.44 -10.65 -3.59
N ASN A 3 -5.49 -11.24 -2.87
CA ASN A 3 -5.40 -11.09 -1.41
C ASN A 3 -4.53 -9.88 -1.08
N ILE A 4 -5.13 -8.85 -0.46
CA ILE A 4 -4.45 -7.61 -0.10
C ILE A 4 -4.53 -7.43 1.41
N LYS A 5 -3.38 -7.34 2.07
CA LYS A 5 -3.26 -6.95 3.48
C LYS A 5 -2.87 -5.50 3.56
N LEU A 6 -3.70 -4.68 4.19
CA LEU A 6 -3.45 -3.26 4.38
C LEU A 6 -3.07 -2.96 5.83
N LYS A 7 -2.07 -2.11 6.02
CA LYS A 7 -1.64 -1.65 7.34
C LYS A 7 -1.35 -0.15 7.30
N THR A 8 -2.00 0.58 8.20
CA THR A 8 -1.75 2.00 8.41
C THR A 8 -1.05 2.18 9.76
N ARG A 9 0.02 2.98 9.79
CA ARG A 9 0.79 3.29 11.01
C ARG A 9 0.96 4.79 11.11
N VAL A 10 0.78 5.33 12.30
CA VAL A 10 1.14 6.72 12.64
C VAL A 10 2.27 6.66 13.64
N PHE A 11 3.34 7.39 13.39
CA PHE A 11 4.49 7.46 14.28
C PHE A 11 5.02 8.89 14.41
N GLU A 12 5.64 9.18 15.55
CA GLU A 12 6.30 10.44 15.81
C GLU A 12 7.74 10.42 15.26
N LYS A 13 8.11 11.45 14.52
CA LYS A 13 9.47 11.75 14.05
C LYS A 13 10.05 12.88 14.92
N LYS A 14 11.38 13.07 14.83
CA LYS A 14 12.06 14.24 15.45
C LYS A 14 11.49 15.60 15.03
N LYS A 15 10.80 15.67 13.89
CA LYS A 15 10.12 16.86 13.36
C LYS A 15 8.67 16.56 12.98
N GLY A 16 7.82 16.28 13.98
CA GLY A 16 6.38 16.12 13.80
C GLY A 16 5.94 14.67 13.64
N THR A 17 4.72 14.45 13.15
CA THR A 17 4.14 13.12 12.95
C THR A 17 4.31 12.65 11.51
N SER A 18 4.20 11.36 11.26
CA SER A 18 4.07 10.81 9.90
C SER A 18 3.13 9.64 9.89
N THR A 19 2.41 9.51 8.78
CA THR A 19 1.50 8.41 8.52
C THR A 19 2.02 7.57 7.37
N GLU A 20 2.11 6.27 7.59
CA GLU A 20 2.49 5.28 6.58
C GLU A 20 1.28 4.39 6.29
N VAL A 21 0.97 4.20 5.00
CA VAL A 21 -0.01 3.22 4.53
C VAL A 21 0.72 2.20 3.66
N VAL A 22 0.66 0.92 4.04
CA VAL A 22 1.32 -0.17 3.32
C VAL A 22 0.32 -1.24 2.94
N ALA A 23 0.31 -1.63 1.67
CA ALA A 23 -0.37 -2.83 1.21
C ALA A 23 0.64 -3.92 0.83
N TYR A 24 0.32 -5.15 1.21
CA TYR A 24 1.05 -6.36 0.87
C TYR A 24 0.12 -7.28 0.10
N SER A 25 0.59 -7.84 -1.00
CA SER A 25 -0.21 -8.76 -1.81
C SER A 25 0.69 -9.79 -2.50
N PRO A 26 0.46 -11.10 -2.30
CA PRO A 26 1.25 -12.13 -2.97
C PRO A 26 0.99 -12.07 -4.47
N LEU A 27 2.06 -12.00 -5.27
CA LEU A 27 1.96 -12.09 -6.73
C LEU A 27 1.97 -13.55 -7.19
N GLY A 28 2.53 -14.46 -6.38
CA GLY A 28 2.57 -15.91 -6.60
C GLY A 28 3.25 -16.61 -5.42
N ALA A 29 3.86 -17.78 -5.65
CA ALA A 29 4.48 -18.56 -4.59
C ALA A 29 5.73 -17.87 -4.00
N ASP A 30 6.52 -17.21 -4.86
CA ASP A 30 7.86 -16.72 -4.52
C ASP A 30 7.99 -15.19 -4.52
N ALA A 31 6.90 -14.47 -4.84
CA ALA A 31 6.93 -13.01 -4.97
C ALA A 31 5.80 -12.32 -4.19
N MET A 32 6.12 -11.18 -3.59
CA MET A 32 5.21 -10.33 -2.81
C MET A 32 5.25 -8.89 -3.32
N LEU A 33 4.13 -8.36 -3.77
CA LEU A 33 3.97 -6.94 -4.07
C LEU A 33 3.79 -6.15 -2.78
N THR A 34 4.62 -5.13 -2.58
CA THR A 34 4.48 -4.16 -1.49
C THR A 34 4.34 -2.76 -2.06
N ILE A 35 3.25 -2.08 -1.73
CA ILE A 35 3.06 -0.65 -2.05
C ILE A 35 3.03 0.12 -0.75
N LYS A 36 3.92 1.10 -0.63
CA LYS A 36 4.06 1.95 0.55
C LYS A 36 3.86 3.41 0.17
N VAL A 37 3.05 4.11 0.97
CA VAL A 37 2.82 5.55 0.87
C VAL A 37 3.18 6.19 2.20
N ASP A 38 4.18 7.06 2.20
CA ASP A 38 4.55 7.88 3.35
C ASP A 38 3.95 9.27 3.20
N ILE A 39 3.31 9.76 4.27
CA ILE A 39 2.72 11.09 4.36
C ILE A 39 3.31 11.79 5.57
N ASP A 40 3.91 12.95 5.34
CA ASP A 40 4.36 13.81 6.42
C ASP A 40 3.14 14.44 7.12
N GLY A 41 3.12 14.32 8.43
CA GLY A 41 1.99 14.69 9.28
C GLY A 41 0.99 13.57 9.54
N ARG A 42 -0.05 13.93 10.29
CA ARG A 42 -1.19 13.06 10.58
C ARG A 42 -2.28 13.33 9.56
N ILE A 43 -2.78 12.27 8.92
CA ILE A 43 -3.94 12.37 8.05
C ILE A 43 -5.23 12.18 8.86
N ASN A 44 -6.30 12.83 8.43
CA ASN A 44 -7.64 12.56 8.98
C ASN A 44 -8.22 11.28 8.37
N GLN A 45 -9.30 10.77 8.96
CA GLN A 45 -9.89 9.47 8.60
C GLN A 45 -10.40 9.41 7.15
N ASP A 46 -10.97 10.50 6.62
CA ASP A 46 -11.46 10.55 5.23
C ASP A 46 -10.33 10.50 4.20
N ARG A 47 -9.24 11.23 4.47
CA ARG A 47 -8.04 11.19 3.63
C ARG A 47 -7.34 9.84 3.74
N GLN A 48 -7.30 9.26 4.94
CA GLN A 48 -6.79 7.91 5.14
C GLN A 48 -7.56 6.90 4.28
N SER A 49 -8.89 6.89 4.33
CA SER A 49 -9.71 5.99 3.51
C SER A 49 -9.44 6.18 2.01
N SER A 50 -9.24 7.43 1.58
CA SER A 50 -8.92 7.74 0.17
C SER A 50 -7.54 7.21 -0.24
N VAL A 51 -6.53 7.36 0.62
CA VAL A 51 -5.17 6.82 0.39
C VAL A 51 -5.20 5.29 0.38
N GLU A 52 -5.89 4.67 1.33
CA GLU A 52 -6.07 3.22 1.40
C GLU A 52 -6.72 2.68 0.11
N LYS A 53 -7.81 3.32 -0.37
CA LYS A 53 -8.45 2.98 -1.66
C LYS A 53 -7.53 3.21 -2.85
N PHE A 54 -6.70 4.24 -2.83
CA PHE A 54 -5.70 4.49 -3.88
C PHE A 54 -4.66 3.36 -3.92
N VAL A 55 -4.10 3.00 -2.77
CA VAL A 55 -3.11 1.92 -2.64
C VAL A 55 -3.71 0.59 -3.11
N ILE A 56 -4.93 0.27 -2.69
CA ILE A 56 -5.64 -0.94 -3.15
C ILE A 56 -5.80 -0.93 -4.69
N ARG A 57 -6.23 0.19 -5.28
CA ARG A 57 -6.36 0.31 -6.74
C ARG A 57 -5.02 0.12 -7.46
N ALA A 58 -3.93 0.63 -6.90
CA ALA A 58 -2.59 0.44 -7.45
C ALA A 58 -2.19 -1.05 -7.42
N VAL A 59 -2.48 -1.77 -6.32
CA VAL A 59 -2.24 -3.22 -6.23
C VAL A 59 -3.00 -3.98 -7.32
N TYR A 60 -4.30 -3.68 -7.50
CA TYR A 60 -5.11 -4.31 -8.55
C TYR A 60 -4.57 -4.06 -9.95
N LYS A 61 -4.16 -2.81 -10.23
CA LYS A 61 -3.60 -2.44 -11.53
C LYS A 61 -2.31 -3.22 -11.82
N LEU A 62 -1.42 -3.32 -10.84
CA LEU A 62 -0.15 -4.04 -10.98
C LEU A 62 -0.34 -5.56 -11.12
N HIS A 63 -1.31 -6.17 -10.43
CA HIS A 63 -1.63 -7.58 -10.65
C HIS A 63 -2.19 -7.89 -12.04
N SER A 64 -2.77 -6.87 -12.69
CA SER A 64 -3.33 -7.00 -14.04
C SER A 64 -2.30 -6.67 -15.12
N ASP A 65 -1.09 -6.28 -14.72
CA ASP A 65 0.00 -5.95 -15.64
C ASP A 65 0.70 -7.23 -16.09
N ASP A 66 0.67 -7.48 -17.40
CA ASP A 66 1.25 -8.68 -17.99
C ASP A 66 2.77 -8.74 -17.79
N GLY A 67 3.46 -7.60 -17.66
CA GLY A 67 4.91 -7.57 -17.38
C GLY A 67 5.28 -8.06 -15.98
N LEU A 68 4.33 -8.08 -15.05
CA LEU A 68 4.51 -8.68 -13.72
C LEU A 68 4.24 -10.19 -13.71
N LYS A 69 3.54 -10.73 -14.71
CA LYS A 69 3.28 -12.18 -14.81
C LYS A 69 4.54 -12.97 -15.16
N ASP A 70 5.46 -12.37 -15.91
CA ASP A 70 6.72 -13.01 -16.31
C ASP A 70 7.76 -13.06 -15.18
N ILE A 71 7.51 -12.38 -14.06
CA ILE A 71 8.43 -12.29 -12.91
C ILE A 71 8.14 -13.39 -11.87
N VAL A 72 6.98 -14.04 -11.95
CA VAL A 72 6.41 -14.87 -10.88
C VAL A 72 6.20 -16.31 -11.31
#